data_AF-A0A967T1H0-F1
#
_entry.id   AF-A0A967T1H0-F1
#
_cell.length_a   1.000
_cell.length_b   1.000
_cell.length_c   1.000
_cell.angle_alpha   90.00
_cell.angle_beta   90.00
_cell.angle_gamma   90.00
#
_symmetry.space_group_name_H-M   'P 1'
#
loop_
_entity.id
_entity.type
_entity.pdbx_description
1 polymer ?
#
loop_
_entity_poly.entity_id
_entity_poly.type
_entity_poly.pdbx_seq_one_letter_code
_entity_poly.pdbx_strand_id
1 'polypeptide(L)'
;EKRFEESSYRKILNVIENISDRTFSEAEMGVLAQGADEKDLVDSGLEETMINSYNELNELRKEHGIDLRTAAFLSAINKVGIIYNQMGIFP
;
A
#
# COMPACT_ATOMS: atom_id res chain seq x y z
N GLU A 1 -11.39 -1.96 -13.00
CA GLU A 1 -10.11 -1.29 -12.73
C GLU A 1 -9.09 -1.38 -13.85
N LYS A 2 -8.50 -2.55 -14.16
CA LYS A 2 -7.38 -2.64 -15.13
C LYS A 2 -7.56 -1.86 -16.45
N ARG A 3 -8.71 -1.99 -17.13
CA ARG A 3 -9.00 -1.21 -18.37
C ARG A 3 -9.14 0.31 -18.16
N PHE A 4 -9.59 0.72 -16.98
CA PHE A 4 -9.73 2.14 -16.62
C PHE A 4 -8.38 2.75 -16.29
N GLU A 5 -7.53 2.03 -15.54
CA GLU A 5 -6.15 2.43 -15.26
C GLU A 5 -5.32 2.52 -16.53
N GLU A 6 -5.39 1.52 -17.41
CA GLU A 6 -4.69 1.51 -18.69
C GLU A 6 -5.10 2.73 -19.55
N SER A 7 -6.39 3.05 -19.60
CA SER A 7 -6.87 4.24 -20.32
C SER A 7 -6.36 5.56 -19.72
N SER A 8 -6.11 5.59 -18.41
CA SER A 8 -5.61 6.76 -17.70
C SER A 8 -4.10 6.93 -17.92
N TYR A 9 -3.33 5.84 -17.86
CA TYR A 9 -1.92 5.85 -18.20
C TYR A 9 -1.66 6.22 -19.65
N ARG A 10 -2.45 5.71 -20.60
CA ARG A 10 -2.36 6.14 -22.01
C ARG A 10 -2.56 7.65 -22.18
N LYS A 11 -3.49 8.26 -21.44
CA LYS A 11 -3.68 9.73 -21.47
C LYS A 11 -2.45 10.47 -20.95
N ILE A 12 -1.82 9.98 -19.88
CA ILE A 12 -0.60 10.58 -19.31
C ILE A 12 0.57 10.44 -20.29
N LEU A 13 0.77 9.27 -20.87
CA LEU A 13 1.82 9.02 -21.86
C LEU A 13 1.66 9.92 -23.09
N ASN A 14 0.44 10.09 -23.60
CA ASN A 14 0.16 11.02 -24.70
C ASN A 14 0.52 12.47 -24.34
N VAL A 15 0.31 12.91 -23.09
CA VAL A 15 0.74 14.25 -22.67
C VAL A 15 2.26 14.35 -22.64
N ILE A 16 2.96 13.30 -22.21
CA ILE A 16 4.43 13.25 -22.22
C ILE A 16 4.97 13.29 -23.65
N GLU A 17 4.38 12.58 -24.62
CA GLU A 17 4.75 12.65 -26.04
C GLU A 17 4.57 14.03 -26.65
N ASN A 18 3.61 14.82 -26.16
CA ASN A 18 3.42 16.19 -26.64
C ASN A 18 4.46 17.16 -26.07
N ILE A 19 5.09 16.82 -24.94
CA ILE A 19 6.05 17.69 -24.24
C ILE A 19 7.49 17.29 -24.55
N SER A 20 7.77 15.99 -24.62
CA SER A 20 9.03 15.47 -25.12
C SER A 20 8.88 15.21 -26.60
N ASP A 21 9.76 15.72 -27.47
CA ASP A 21 9.80 15.45 -28.93
C ASP A 21 10.08 13.96 -29.27
N ARG A 22 9.52 13.04 -28.50
CA ARG A 22 9.70 11.60 -28.58
C ARG A 22 8.31 10.96 -28.63
N THR A 23 8.11 10.13 -29.63
CA THR A 23 6.90 9.33 -29.83
C THR A 23 7.13 7.91 -29.33
N PHE A 24 6.19 7.35 -28.59
CA PHE A 24 6.13 5.93 -28.24
C PHE A 24 5.41 5.16 -29.34
N SER A 25 5.92 3.97 -29.64
CA SER A 25 5.18 3.00 -30.46
C SER A 25 4.00 2.42 -29.68
N GLU A 26 2.98 1.86 -30.36
CA GLU A 26 1.87 1.16 -29.70
C GLU A 26 2.32 0.01 -28.79
N ALA A 27 3.44 -0.65 -29.13
CA ALA A 27 4.04 -1.69 -28.30
C ALA A 27 4.62 -1.11 -26.99
N GLU A 28 5.34 0.00 -27.07
CA GLU A 28 5.84 0.72 -25.89
C GLU A 28 4.69 1.28 -25.05
N MET A 29 3.68 1.87 -25.69
CA MET A 29 2.47 2.34 -25.00
C MET A 29 1.73 1.21 -24.30
N GLY A 30 1.62 0.03 -24.93
CA GLY A 30 0.99 -1.13 -24.32
C GLY A 30 1.71 -1.59 -23.04
N VAL A 31 3.04 -1.66 -23.08
CA VAL A 31 3.85 -2.05 -21.91
C VAL A 31 3.82 -0.97 -20.82
N LEU A 32 3.92 0.31 -21.19
CA LEU A 32 3.96 1.42 -20.24
C LEU A 32 2.60 1.75 -19.63
N ALA A 33 1.52 1.53 -20.37
CA ALA A 33 0.16 1.76 -19.89
C ALA A 33 -0.42 0.57 -19.12
N GLN A 34 0.16 -0.61 -19.26
CA GLN A 34 -0.22 -1.76 -18.47
C GLN A 34 0.12 -1.50 -17.00
N GLY A 35 -0.91 -1.30 -16.19
CA GLY A 35 -0.77 -1.21 -14.74
C GLY A 35 -0.23 -2.51 -14.14
N ALA A 36 0.11 -2.45 -12.85
CA ALA A 36 0.59 -3.59 -12.06
C ALA A 36 -0.33 -4.82 -12.22
N ASP A 37 0.26 -6.01 -12.34
CA ASP A 37 -0.54 -7.23 -12.36
C ASP A 37 -1.07 -7.57 -10.95
N GLU A 38 -2.01 -8.51 -10.84
CA GLU A 38 -2.55 -8.93 -9.52
C GLU A 38 -1.42 -9.35 -8.58
N LYS A 39 -0.42 -10.06 -9.10
CA LYS A 39 0.76 -10.45 -8.34
C LYS A 39 1.51 -9.23 -7.80
N ASP A 40 1.75 -8.22 -8.63
CA ASP A 40 2.49 -7.02 -8.23
C ASP A 40 1.71 -6.22 -7.18
N LEU A 41 0.39 -6.15 -7.31
CA LEU A 41 -0.49 -5.51 -6.33
C LEU A 41 -0.50 -6.25 -4.99
N VAL A 42 -0.56 -7.59 -5.02
CA VAL A 42 -0.51 -8.42 -3.80
C VAL A 42 0.86 -8.28 -3.11
N ASP A 43 1.94 -8.36 -3.88
CA ASP A 43 3.30 -8.24 -3.34
C ASP A 43 3.53 -6.84 -2.73
N SER A 44 3.09 -5.78 -3.41
CA SER A 44 3.16 -4.40 -2.92
C SER A 44 2.32 -4.17 -1.66
N GLY A 45 1.08 -4.65 -1.64
CA GLY A 45 0.20 -4.54 -0.47
C GLY A 45 0.72 -5.31 0.75
N LEU A 46 1.35 -6.46 0.52
CA LEU A 46 2.02 -7.23 1.57
C LEU A 46 3.23 -6.47 2.11
N GLU A 47 4.09 -5.95 1.23
CA GLU A 47 5.27 -5.17 1.61
C GLU A 47 4.89 -3.97 2.48
N GLU A 48 3.92 -3.16 2.03
CA GLU A 48 3.43 -2.00 2.78
C GLU A 48 2.89 -2.40 4.16
N THR A 49 2.03 -3.42 4.21
CA THR A 49 1.43 -3.90 5.47
C THR A 49 2.50 -4.38 6.44
N MET A 50 3.50 -5.11 5.96
CA MET A 50 4.58 -5.66 6.79
C MET A 50 5.52 -4.57 7.30
N ILE A 51 5.90 -3.61 6.46
CA ILE A 51 6.75 -2.47 6.86
C ILE A 51 6.04 -1.65 7.93
N ASN A 52 4.79 -1.26 7.68
CA ASN A 52 4.02 -0.44 8.61
C ASN A 52 3.81 -1.16 9.96
N SER A 53 3.43 -2.45 9.91
CA SER A 53 3.24 -3.25 11.12
C SER A 53 4.54 -3.37 11.92
N TYR A 54 5.66 -3.67 11.28
CA TYR A 54 6.94 -3.78 11.98
C TYR A 54 7.37 -2.46 12.62
N ASN A 55 7.21 -1.33 11.92
CA ASN A 55 7.54 -0.03 12.46
C ASN A 55 6.71 0.28 13.71
N GLU A 56 5.39 0.04 13.67
CA GLU A 56 4.51 0.18 14.85
C GLU A 56 5.01 -0.67 16.04
N LEU A 57 5.31 -1.95 15.80
CA LEU A 57 5.79 -2.84 16.86
C LEU A 57 7.15 -2.40 17.41
N ASN A 58 8.05 -1.94 16.55
CA ASN A 58 9.38 -1.52 16.95
C ASN A 58 9.34 -0.22 17.78
N GLU A 59 8.42 0.70 17.49
CA GLU A 59 8.22 1.89 18.31
C GLU A 59 7.65 1.53 19.69
N LEU A 60 6.60 0.70 19.76
CA LEU A 60 6.07 0.20 21.04
C LEU A 60 7.12 -0.56 21.86
N ARG A 61 7.95 -1.35 21.18
CA ARG A 61 9.06 -2.08 21.79
C ARG A 61 10.04 -1.12 22.47
N LYS A 62 10.45 -0.05 21.79
CA LYS A 62 11.37 0.96 22.31
C LYS A 62 10.74 1.77 23.44
N GLU A 63 9.49 2.19 23.27
CA GLU A 63 8.75 2.99 24.24
C GLU A 63 8.61 2.27 25.58
N HIS A 64 8.25 0.99 25.55
CA HIS A 64 7.98 0.22 26.76
C HIS A 64 9.16 -0.65 27.23
N GLY A 65 10.26 -0.71 26.48
CA GLY A 65 11.43 -1.55 26.81
C GLY A 65 11.13 -3.05 26.82
N ILE A 66 10.22 -3.51 25.96
CA ILE A 66 9.74 -4.90 25.90
C ILE A 66 10.32 -5.65 24.69
N ASP A 67 10.00 -6.94 24.52
CA ASP A 67 10.32 -7.67 23.29
C ASP A 67 9.27 -7.46 22.18
N LEU A 68 9.60 -7.82 20.94
CA LEU A 68 8.69 -7.66 19.79
C LEU A 68 7.41 -8.49 19.92
N ARG A 69 7.46 -9.65 20.59
CA ARG A 69 6.28 -10.50 20.80
C ARG A 69 5.29 -9.79 21.71
N THR A 70 5.76 -9.19 22.80
CA THR A 70 4.98 -8.46 23.78
C THR A 70 4.44 -7.17 23.17
N ALA A 71 5.24 -6.46 22.36
CA ALA A 71 4.78 -5.30 21.59
C ALA A 71 3.65 -5.66 20.61
N ALA A 72 3.73 -6.83 19.97
CA ALA A 72 2.65 -7.33 19.10
C ALA A 72 1.35 -7.56 19.86
N PHE A 73 1.41 -8.18 21.04
CA PHE A 73 0.24 -8.35 21.90
C PHE A 73 -0.33 -7.00 22.38
N LEU A 74 0.53 -6.06 22.76
CA LEU A 74 0.10 -4.71 23.16
C LEU A 74 -0.65 -4.00 22.03
N SER A 75 -0.09 -3.99 20.81
CA SER A 75 -0.75 -3.43 19.62
C SER A 75 -2.11 -4.08 19.38
N ALA A 76 -2.18 -5.42 19.41
CA ALA A 76 -3.41 -6.16 19.18
C ALA A 76 -4.50 -5.84 20.23
N ILE A 77 -4.14 -5.83 21.51
CA ILE A 77 -5.06 -5.51 22.61
C ILE A 77 -5.59 -4.09 22.47
N ASN A 78 -4.73 -3.12 22.18
CA ASN A 78 -5.13 -1.72 22.00
C ASN A 78 -6.12 -1.56 20.84
N LYS A 79 -5.82 -2.19 19.69
CA LYS A 79 -6.71 -2.16 18.51
C LYS A 79 -8.08 -2.76 18.80
N VAL A 80 -8.12 -3.92 19.46
CA VAL A 80 -9.38 -4.57 19.86
C VAL A 80 -10.13 -3.68 20.87
N GLY A 81 -9.45 -3.15 21.87
CA GLY A 81 -10.04 -2.26 22.88
C GLY A 81 -10.71 -1.02 22.28
N ILE A 82 -10.08 -0.40 21.28
CA ILE A 82 -10.65 0.75 20.55
C ILE A 82 -11.96 0.35 19.87
N ILE A 83 -12.01 -0.80 19.19
CA ILE A 83 -13.23 -1.27 18.50
C ILE A 83 -14.35 -1.54 19.51
N TYR A 84 -14.04 -2.22 20.63
CA TYR A 84 -15.03 -2.49 21.68
C TYR A 84 -15.58 -1.21 22.30
N ASN A 85 -14.72 -0.19 22.52
CA ASN A 85 -15.12 1.12 23.03
C ASN A 85 -16.03 1.86 22.02
N GLN A 86 -15.67 1.85 20.73
CA GLN A 86 -16.48 2.46 19.67
C GLN A 86 -17.85 1.81 19.52
N MET A 87 -17.96 0.51 19.78
CA MET A 87 -19.23 -0.22 19.75
C MET A 87 -20.08 -0.04 21.02
N GLY A 88 -19.56 0.63 22.06
CA GLY A 88 -20.24 0.78 23.35
C GLY A 88 -20.41 -0.54 24.11
N ILE A 89 -19.60 -1.56 23.76
CA ILE A 89 -19.62 -2.90 24.38
C ILE A 89 -18.65 -2.96 25.57
N PHE A 90 -17.75 -1.98 25.69
CA PHE A 90 -16.77 -1.89 26.78
C PHE A 90 -17.25 -0.97 27.91
N PRO A 91 -16.97 -1.29 29.19
CA PRO A 91 -17.32 -0.45 30.34
C PRO A 91 -16.72 0.96 30.30
#